data_AF-B0TEH4-F1
#
_entry.id   AF-B0TEH4-F1
#
_cell.length_a   1.000
_cell.length_b   1.000
_cell.length_c   1.000
_cell.angle_alpha   90.00
_cell.angle_beta   90.00
_cell.angle_gamma   90.00
#
_symmetry.space_group_name_H-M   'P 1'
#
loop_
_entity.id
_entity.type
_entity.pdbx_description
1 polymer ?
#
loop_
_entity_poly.entity_id
_entity_poly.type
_entity_poly.pdbx_seq_one_letter_code
_entity_poly.pdbx_strand_id
1 'polypeptide(L)'
;MDERSEIAACYRGVPQNDVGPRTDVLDGCPKAEGLLRLLRSMGPQVLATDEIGREEDVLAIEEAVHSGVTLLATAHGRNREELLTRPGLERMLKRKVFQRLVVLSRREGPGTVEGIFDAGGNRLKEGRVWGSWSAQR
;
A
#
# COMPACT_ATOMS: atom_id res chain seq x y z
N MET A 1 4.10 -1.81 7.65
CA MET A 1 5.03 -2.95 7.49
C MET A 1 6.18 -2.43 6.66
N ASP A 2 7.41 -2.57 7.15
CA ASP A 2 8.64 -2.11 6.49
C ASP A 2 9.64 -3.28 6.46
N GLU A 3 9.72 -4.01 5.35
CA GLU A 3 10.53 -5.24 5.27
C GLU A 3 12.03 -4.94 5.29
N ARG A 4 12.41 -3.79 4.72
CA ARG A 4 13.81 -3.44 4.43
C ARG A 4 14.30 -2.24 5.24
N SER A 5 13.50 -1.74 6.18
CA SER A 5 13.80 -0.56 6.99
C SER A 5 14.06 0.70 6.14
N GLU A 6 13.31 0.86 5.05
CA GLU A 6 13.48 1.97 4.10
C GLU A 6 12.54 3.14 4.39
N ILE A 7 11.36 2.87 4.97
CA ILE A 7 10.34 3.88 5.23
C ILE A 7 10.54 4.49 6.62
N ALA A 8 10.46 3.65 7.65
CA ALA A 8 10.59 4.06 9.04
C ALA A 8 12.06 4.13 9.48
N ALA A 9 12.91 3.33 8.83
CA ALA A 9 14.34 3.20 9.12
C ALA A 9 14.60 2.95 10.62
N CYS A 10 13.88 2.01 11.23
CA CYS A 10 13.89 1.86 12.68
C CYS A 10 15.29 1.49 13.22
N TYR A 11 15.72 2.21 14.24
CA TYR A 11 16.93 1.88 15.00
C TYR A 11 16.54 1.53 16.43
N ARG A 12 16.92 0.32 16.87
CA ARG A 12 16.56 -0.22 18.21
C ARG A 12 15.06 -0.12 18.51
N GLY A 13 14.22 -0.39 17.50
CA GLY A 13 12.77 -0.37 17.62
C GLY A 13 12.14 1.02 17.57
N VAL A 14 12.91 2.07 17.33
CA VAL A 14 12.41 3.45 17.22
C VAL A 14 12.49 3.91 15.77
N PRO A 15 11.37 4.30 15.13
CA PRO A 15 11.40 4.94 13.80
C PRO A 15 12.30 6.17 13.80
N GLN A 16 13.15 6.29 12.78
CA GLN A 16 14.05 7.44 12.63
C GLN A 16 13.44 8.51 11.71
N ASN A 17 12.55 8.09 10.81
CA ASN A 17 11.76 8.99 9.96
C ASN A 17 10.39 9.27 10.60
N ASP A 18 9.78 10.39 10.22
CA ASP A 18 8.40 10.70 10.60
C ASP A 18 7.43 9.77 9.83
N VAL A 19 6.85 8.83 10.57
CA VAL A 19 5.83 7.89 10.08
C VAL A 19 4.41 8.31 10.50
N GLY A 20 4.26 9.48 11.12
CA GLY A 20 3.01 10.00 11.64
C GLY A 20 2.71 9.57 13.08
N PRO A 21 1.79 10.28 13.77
CA PRO A 21 1.58 10.17 15.21
C PRO A 21 0.81 8.91 15.67
N ARG A 22 0.26 8.12 14.75
CA ARG A 22 -0.59 6.95 15.05
C ARG A 22 -0.21 5.75 14.19
N THR A 23 1.09 5.54 14.05
CA THR A 23 1.65 4.51 13.20
C THR A 23 2.55 3.60 14.01
N ASP A 24 2.10 2.37 14.21
CA ASP A 24 2.96 1.28 14.68
C ASP A 24 3.70 0.68 13.48
N VAL A 25 4.99 0.43 13.65
CA VAL A 25 5.85 -0.12 12.60
C VAL A 25 6.35 -1.50 12.99
N LEU A 26 6.02 -2.49 12.15
CA LEU A 26 6.75 -3.76 12.13
C LEU A 26 7.86 -3.67 11.08
N ASP A 27 9.10 -3.67 11.57
CA ASP A 27 10.31 -3.48 10.78
C ASP A 27 11.12 -4.79 10.65
N GLY A 28 11.71 -5.04 9.48
CA GLY A 28 12.65 -6.15 9.25
C GLY A 28 12.04 -7.56 9.30
N CYS A 29 10.72 -7.69 9.24
CA CYS A 29 10.00 -8.97 9.22
C CYS A 29 9.71 -9.39 7.77
N PRO A 30 9.71 -10.69 7.40
CA PRO A 30 9.22 -11.11 6.09
C PRO A 30 7.79 -10.61 5.83
N LYS A 31 7.53 -10.04 4.65
CA LYS A 31 6.29 -9.29 4.36
C LYS A 31 5.00 -10.06 4.66
N ALA A 32 4.83 -11.25 4.09
CA ALA A 32 3.63 -12.06 4.30
C ALA A 32 3.39 -12.41 5.78
N GLU A 33 4.44 -12.80 6.50
CA GLU A 33 4.36 -13.10 7.93
C GLU A 33 4.04 -11.83 8.74
N GLY A 34 4.69 -10.71 8.41
CA GLY A 34 4.51 -9.45 9.07
C GLY A 34 3.09 -8.90 8.92
N LEU A 35 2.52 -8.98 7.72
CA LEU A 35 1.12 -8.59 7.47
C LEU A 35 0.16 -9.39 8.36
N LEU A 36 0.30 -10.72 8.41
CA LEU A 36 -0.54 -11.57 9.25
C LEU A 36 -0.35 -11.29 10.75
N ARG A 37 0.89 -11.04 11.20
CA ARG A 37 1.19 -10.66 12.58
C ARG A 37 0.51 -9.35 12.98
N LEU A 38 0.61 -8.34 12.12
CA LEU A 38 -0.02 -7.03 12.33
C LEU A 38 -1.54 -7.16 12.45
N LEU A 39 -2.17 -7.90 11.54
CA LEU A 39 -3.62 -8.14 11.57
C LEU A 39 -4.07 -8.78 12.88
N ARG A 40 -3.37 -9.82 13.33
CA ARG A 40 -3.78 -10.61 14.51
C ARG A 40 -3.45 -9.94 15.85
N SER A 41 -2.40 -9.13 15.89
CA SER A 41 -1.84 -8.64 17.15
C SER A 41 -2.20 -7.18 17.44
N MET A 42 -2.42 -6.38 16.39
CA MET A 42 -2.63 -4.94 16.53
C MET A 42 -4.03 -4.48 16.15
N GLY A 43 -4.83 -5.31 15.46
CA GLY A 43 -6.16 -4.94 14.99
C GLY A 43 -6.20 -3.58 14.27
N PRO A 44 -5.30 -3.32 13.30
CA PRO A 44 -5.13 -1.99 12.73
C PRO A 44 -6.36 -1.55 11.93
N GLN A 45 -6.65 -0.24 11.91
CA GLN A 45 -7.68 0.30 11.01
C GLN A 45 -7.17 0.38 9.56
N VAL A 46 -5.87 0.65 9.41
CA VAL A 46 -5.18 0.74 8.12
C VAL A 46 -3.89 -0.08 8.19
N LEU A 47 -3.68 -0.93 7.20
CA LEU A 47 -2.45 -1.68 7.01
C LEU A 47 -1.72 -1.11 5.80
N ALA A 48 -0.50 -0.62 5.99
CA ALA A 48 0.35 -0.11 4.92
C ALA A 48 1.56 -1.04 4.71
N THR A 49 1.87 -1.37 3.47
CA THR A 49 3.05 -2.15 3.09
C THR A 49 3.69 -1.60 1.83
N ASP A 50 5.01 -1.69 1.78
CA ASP A 50 5.79 -1.49 0.57
C ASP A 50 5.65 -2.69 -0.38
N GLU A 51 5.88 -2.45 -1.67
CA GLU A 51 6.13 -3.39 -2.76
C GLU A 51 5.55 -4.81 -2.61
N ILE A 52 4.31 -4.98 -3.03
CA ILE A 52 3.66 -6.29 -3.11
C ILE A 52 4.04 -6.97 -4.43
N GLY A 53 4.30 -8.27 -4.39
CA GLY A 53 4.71 -8.93 -5.63
C GLY A 53 4.89 -10.44 -5.62
N ARG A 54 5.02 -11.05 -4.44
CA ARG A 54 5.13 -12.51 -4.29
C ARG A 54 3.76 -13.12 -4.04
N GLU A 55 3.60 -14.41 -4.37
CA GLU A 55 2.32 -15.10 -4.13
C GLU A 55 1.94 -15.15 -2.65
N GLU A 56 2.93 -15.29 -1.76
CA GLU A 56 2.75 -15.25 -0.31
C GLU A 56 2.17 -13.91 0.19
N ASP A 57 2.63 -12.78 -0.39
CA ASP A 57 2.09 -11.45 -0.07
C ASP A 57 0.61 -11.38 -0.42
N VAL A 58 0.23 -11.93 -1.58
CA VAL A 58 -1.14 -11.91 -2.07
C VAL A 58 -2.07 -12.65 -1.12
N LEU A 59 -1.66 -13.82 -0.63
CA LEU A 59 -2.44 -14.59 0.33
C LEU A 59 -2.64 -13.82 1.65
N ALA A 60 -1.59 -13.19 2.16
CA ALA A 60 -1.67 -12.37 3.37
C ALA A 60 -2.57 -11.14 3.19
N ILE A 61 -2.54 -10.51 2.01
CA ILE A 61 -3.41 -9.40 1.64
C ILE A 61 -4.87 -9.84 1.52
N GLU A 62 -5.13 -11.01 0.92
CA GLU A 62 -6.49 -11.54 0.80
C GLU A 62 -7.11 -11.78 2.19
N GLU A 63 -6.33 -12.25 3.15
CA GLU A 63 -6.75 -12.35 4.56
C GLU A 63 -7.03 -10.96 5.18
N ALA A 64 -6.15 -9.99 4.94
CA ALA A 64 -6.32 -8.62 5.41
C ALA A 64 -7.66 -8.02 4.96
N VAL A 65 -8.00 -8.21 3.69
CA VAL A 65 -9.24 -7.68 3.09
C VAL A 65 -10.47 -8.31 3.73
N HIS A 66 -10.46 -9.62 4.01
CA HIS A 66 -11.59 -10.28 4.67
C HIS A 66 -11.78 -9.85 6.13
N SER A 67 -10.71 -9.40 6.80
CA SER A 67 -10.77 -8.91 8.18
C SER A 67 -11.36 -7.49 8.32
N GLY A 68 -11.66 -6.81 7.22
CA GLY A 68 -12.26 -5.47 7.22
C GLY A 68 -11.26 -4.32 7.39
N VAL A 69 -9.95 -4.60 7.30
CA VAL A 69 -8.89 -3.59 7.39
C VAL A 69 -8.72 -2.88 6.05
N THR A 70 -8.46 -1.56 6.09
CA THR A 70 -8.11 -0.81 4.88
C THR A 70 -6.66 -1.05 4.51
N LEU A 71 -6.39 -1.47 3.27
CA LEU A 71 -5.04 -1.75 2.79
C LEU A 71 -4.49 -0.61 1.92
N LEU A 72 -3.25 -0.21 2.18
CA LEU A 72 -2.42 0.62 1.32
C LEU A 72 -1.17 -0.17 0.93
N ALA A 73 -0.95 -0.33 -0.38
CA ALA A 73 0.20 -1.07 -0.88
C ALA A 73 0.78 -0.41 -2.13
N THR A 74 2.09 -0.54 -2.33
CA THR A 74 2.75 -0.19 -3.58
C THR A 74 3.10 -1.43 -4.38
N ALA A 75 3.15 -1.33 -5.70
CA ALA A 75 3.62 -2.41 -6.57
C ALA A 75 4.45 -1.81 -7.70
N HIS A 76 5.53 -2.51 -8.07
CA HIS A 76 6.35 -2.11 -9.21
C HIS A 76 5.85 -2.70 -10.53
N GLY A 77 5.70 -1.81 -11.52
CA GLY A 77 5.41 -2.12 -12.91
C GLY A 77 5.56 -0.86 -13.77
N ARG A 78 5.86 -1.03 -15.05
CA ARG A 78 6.01 0.07 -16.02
C ARG A 78 4.66 0.60 -16.48
N ASN A 79 3.64 -0.25 -16.49
CA ASN A 79 2.26 0.08 -16.84
C ASN A 79 1.29 -0.96 -16.23
N ARG A 80 -0.02 -0.72 -16.39
CA ARG A 80 -1.06 -1.61 -15.86
C ARG A 80 -1.01 -2.99 -16.51
N GLU A 81 -0.71 -3.04 -17.81
CA GLU A 81 -0.67 -4.26 -18.61
C GLU A 81 0.40 -5.21 -18.06
N GLU A 82 1.56 -4.71 -17.67
CA GLU A 82 2.63 -5.49 -17.02
C GLU A 82 2.20 -6.01 -15.65
N LEU A 83 1.45 -5.23 -14.86
CA LEU A 83 0.94 -5.73 -13.58
C LEU A 83 -0.02 -6.92 -13.78
N LEU A 84 -0.77 -6.93 -14.88
CA LEU A 84 -1.68 -8.03 -15.24
C LEU A 84 -0.96 -9.28 -15.73
N THR A 85 0.32 -9.22 -16.13
CA THR A 85 1.08 -10.44 -16.48
C THR A 85 1.61 -11.18 -15.26
N ARG A 86 1.60 -10.54 -14.08
CA ARG A 86 2.06 -11.11 -12.81
C ARG A 86 0.88 -11.81 -12.12
N PRO A 87 0.85 -13.16 -12.02
CA PRO A 87 -0.35 -13.89 -11.62
C PRO A 87 -0.98 -13.44 -10.30
N GLY A 88 -0.15 -13.16 -9.28
CA GLY A 88 -0.63 -12.68 -7.98
C GLY A 88 -1.29 -11.29 -8.06
N LEU A 89 -0.68 -10.34 -8.77
CA LEU A 89 -1.22 -8.98 -8.92
C LEU A 89 -2.45 -8.99 -9.82
N GLU A 90 -2.42 -9.76 -10.91
CA GLU A 90 -3.56 -9.97 -11.80
C GLU A 90 -4.78 -10.46 -11.02
N ARG A 91 -4.60 -11.45 -10.15
CA ARG A 91 -5.65 -11.98 -9.28
C ARG A 91 -6.26 -10.88 -8.41
N MET A 92 -5.45 -10.09 -7.70
CA MET A 92 -5.94 -9.01 -6.84
C MET A 92 -6.70 -7.94 -7.62
N LEU A 93 -6.18 -7.56 -8.80
CA LEU A 93 -6.81 -6.57 -9.67
C LEU A 93 -8.16 -7.07 -10.21
N LYS A 94 -8.21 -8.31 -10.71
CA LYS A 94 -9.46 -8.93 -11.19
C LYS A 94 -10.51 -9.08 -10.09
N ARG A 95 -10.08 -9.44 -8.88
CA ARG A 95 -10.93 -9.53 -7.68
C ARG A 95 -11.33 -8.16 -7.10
N LYS A 96 -10.83 -7.05 -7.68
CA LYS A 96 -11.12 -5.68 -7.23
C LYS A 96 -10.77 -5.45 -5.75
N VAL A 97 -9.70 -6.10 -5.28
CA VAL A 97 -9.17 -5.91 -3.93
C VAL A 97 -8.86 -4.44 -3.67
N PHE A 98 -8.23 -3.79 -4.65
CA PHE A 98 -7.93 -2.36 -4.58
C PHE A 98 -9.06 -1.54 -5.20
N GLN A 99 -9.65 -0.65 -4.39
CA GLN A 99 -10.70 0.26 -4.83
C GLN A 99 -10.17 1.46 -5.62
N ARG A 100 -8.90 1.80 -5.41
CA ARG A 100 -8.19 2.91 -6.03
C ARG A 100 -6.81 2.46 -6.46
N LEU A 101 -6.41 2.88 -7.64
CA LEU A 101 -5.06 2.69 -8.15
C LEU A 101 -4.49 4.05 -8.51
N VAL A 102 -3.31 4.35 -7.96
CA VAL A 102 -2.59 5.58 -8.26
C VAL A 102 -1.34 5.20 -9.03
N VAL A 103 -1.23 5.68 -10.27
CA VAL A 103 -0.06 5.45 -11.11
C VAL A 103 0.89 6.62 -10.92
N LEU A 104 2.10 6.29 -10.46
CA LEU A 104 3.16 7.26 -10.21
C LEU A 104 4.27 7.12 -11.26
N SER A 105 4.91 8.23 -11.60
CA SER A 105 6.10 8.27 -12.46
C SER A 105 7.19 9.16 -11.87
N ARG A 106 8.28 9.29 -12.64
CA ARG A 106 9.39 10.20 -12.39
C ARG A 106 9.55 11.25 -13.50
N ARG A 107 8.57 11.40 -14.41
CA ARG A 107 8.70 12.27 -15.60
C ARG A 107 8.87 13.74 -15.23
N GLU A 108 8.11 14.22 -14.25
CA GLU A 108 8.19 15.58 -13.71
C GLU A 108 8.76 15.57 -12.27
N GLY A 109 9.59 14.56 -11.96
CA GLY A 109 10.15 14.32 -10.64
C GLY A 109 9.50 13.15 -9.89
N PRO A 110 10.13 12.64 -8.82
CA PRO A 110 9.59 11.53 -8.04
C PRO A 110 8.19 11.81 -7.48
N GLY A 111 7.28 10.86 -7.64
CA GLY A 111 5.91 10.98 -7.13
C GLY A 111 4.94 11.71 -8.05
N THR A 112 5.33 11.97 -9.31
CA THR A 112 4.43 12.54 -10.32
C THR A 112 3.21 11.62 -10.50
N VAL A 113 2.00 12.14 -10.27
CA VAL A 113 0.76 11.36 -10.44
C VAL A 113 0.34 11.39 -11.92
N GLU A 114 0.44 10.25 -12.61
CA GLU A 114 0.05 10.12 -14.01
C GLU A 114 -1.46 9.86 -14.15
N GLY A 115 -2.07 9.26 -13.14
CA GLY A 115 -3.49 8.96 -13.16
C GLY A 115 -3.98 8.25 -11.92
N ILE A 116 -5.27 8.44 -11.63
CA ILE A 116 -5.99 7.75 -10.58
C ILE A 116 -7.11 6.96 -11.23
N PHE A 117 -7.27 5.70 -10.84
CA PHE A 117 -8.24 4.78 -11.43
C PHE A 117 -9.10 4.14 -10.34
N ASP A 118 -10.33 3.79 -10.70
CA ASP A 118 -11.20 2.96 -9.86
C ASP A 118 -10.84 1.46 -9.97
N ALA A 119 -11.54 0.60 -9.22
CA ALA A 119 -11.34 -0.84 -9.26
C ALA A 119 -11.66 -1.50 -10.62
N GLY A 120 -12.47 -0.86 -11.47
CA GLY A 120 -12.67 -1.29 -12.86
C GLY A 120 -11.51 -0.90 -13.77
N GLY A 121 -10.65 -0.01 -13.28
CA GLY A 121 -9.57 0.61 -14.02
C GLY A 121 -10.04 1.71 -14.97
N ASN A 122 -11.21 2.31 -14.70
CA ASN A 122 -11.61 3.54 -15.35
C ASN A 122 -10.83 4.70 -14.73
N ARG A 123 -10.28 5.59 -15.57
CA ARG A 123 -9.61 6.78 -15.09
C ARG A 123 -10.62 7.70 -14.41
N LEU A 124 -10.36 8.05 -13.17
CA LEU A 124 -11.15 9.06 -12.47
C LEU A 124 -10.81 10.42 -13.06
N LYS A 125 -11.84 11.18 -13.42
CA LYS A 125 -11.69 12.60 -13.74
C LYS A 125 -11.25 13.31 -12.45
N GLU A 126 -10.45 14.38 -12.58
CA GLU A 126 -10.12 15.23 -11.43
C GLU A 126 -11.39 15.59 -10.67
N GLY A 127 -11.51 15.05 -9.46
CA GLY A 127 -12.56 15.39 -8.52
C GLY A 127 -12.13 16.58 -7.68
N ARG A 128 -13.08 17.27 -7.05
CA ARG A 128 -12.80 18.30 -6.05
C ARG A 128 -11.80 17.77 -5.02
N VAL A 129 -10.81 18.59 -4.70
CA VAL A 129 -9.87 18.40 -3.58
C VAL A 129 -10.63 17.91 -2.36
N TRP A 130 -10.28 16.72 -1.88
CA TRP A 130 -10.84 16.17 -0.65
C TRP A 130 -10.17 16.84 0.55
N GLY A 131 -10.89 17.78 1.19
CA GLY A 131 -10.49 18.38 2.47
C GLY A 131 -9.40 19.46 2.35
N SER A 132 -9.79 20.71 2.60
CA SER A 132 -8.86 21.73 3.08
C SER A 132 -8.39 21.32 4.49
N TRP A 133 -7.27 20.62 4.58
CA TRP A 133 -6.61 20.39 5.87
C TRP A 133 -5.99 21.71 6.34
N SER A 134 -6.72 22.44 7.18
CA SER A 134 -6.12 23.45 8.04
C SER A 134 -5.33 22.71 9.11
N ALA A 135 -4.00 22.67 8.98
CA ALA A 135 -3.10 22.32 10.07
C ALA A 135 -3.21 23.41 11.16
N GLN A 136 -4.27 23.32 11.96
CA GLN A 136 -4.42 24.02 13.22
C GLN A 136 -4.97 23.02 14.24
N ARG A 137 -4.05 22.36 14.95
CA ARG A 137 -4.04 22.17 16.41
C ARG A 137 -2.85 21.31 16.80
#